data_AF-A0A950BWL1-F1
#
_entry.id   AF-A0A950BWL1-F1
#
_cell.length_a   1.000
_cell.length_b   1.000
_cell.length_c   1.000
_cell.angle_alpha   90.00
_cell.angle_beta   90.00
_cell.angle_gamma   90.00
#
_symmetry.space_group_name_H-M   'P 1'
#
loop_
_entity.id
_entity.type
_entity.pdbx_description
1 polymer ?
#
loop_
_entity_poly.entity_id
_entity_poly.type
_entity_poly.pdbx_seq_one_letter_code
_entity_poly.pdbx_strand_id
1 'polypeptide(L)'
;MGLCPRHRRNRARAIALGWLVALTGLGSIMAAETLFDSLRPIALNAGIVLLPVGMICGVVGSQVLVPRRIDKHFVWLSRVSPDYLAAFPDWNA
;
A
#
# COMPACT_ATOMS: atom_id res chain seq x y z
N MET A 1 -12.86 13.01 -13.56
CA MET A 1 -13.44 11.65 -13.42
C MET A 1 -12.78 10.96 -12.24
N GLY A 2 -13.52 10.82 -11.13
CA GLY A 2 -13.00 10.24 -9.88
C GLY A 2 -12.88 8.72 -9.97
N LEU A 3 -11.86 8.16 -9.32
CA LEU A 3 -11.66 6.71 -9.13
C LEU A 3 -12.99 5.96 -9.04
N CYS A 4 -13.23 5.04 -9.97
CA CYS A 4 -14.41 4.17 -9.96
C CYS A 4 -14.60 3.58 -8.55
N PRO A 5 -15.82 3.49 -8.00
CA PRO A 5 -16.07 3.13 -6.59
C PRO A 5 -15.36 1.84 -6.16
N ARG A 6 -15.21 0.88 -7.07
CA ARG A 6 -14.47 -0.37 -6.87
C ARG A 6 -12.98 -0.14 -6.61
N HIS A 7 -12.33 0.70 -7.39
CA HIS A 7 -10.91 1.04 -7.23
C HIS A 7 -10.66 1.85 -5.96
N ARG A 8 -11.56 2.79 -5.64
CA ARG A 8 -11.52 3.52 -4.36
C ARG A 8 -11.66 2.57 -3.17
N ARG A 9 -12.57 1.59 -3.23
CA ARG A 9 -12.81 0.63 -2.14
C ARG A 9 -11.65 -0.34 -1.94
N ASN A 10 -11.03 -0.83 -3.01
CA ASN A 10 -9.82 -1.66 -2.89
C ASN A 10 -8.66 -0.88 -2.28
N ARG A 11 -8.48 0.38 -2.67
CA ARG A 11 -7.44 1.25 -2.10
C ARG A 11 -7.66 1.51 -0.61
N ALA A 12 -8.89 1.81 -0.21
CA ALA A 12 -9.26 2.02 1.18
C ALA A 12 -8.98 0.77 2.03
N ARG A 13 -9.30 -0.42 1.52
CA ARG A 13 -8.99 -1.69 2.18
C ARG A 13 -7.48 -1.93 2.32
N ALA A 14 -6.70 -1.66 1.28
CA ALA A 14 -5.24 -1.83 1.33
C ALA A 14 -4.59 -0.88 2.35
N ILE A 15 -5.05 0.38 2.41
CA ILE A 15 -4.61 1.35 3.41
C ILE A 15 -5.00 0.89 4.83
N ALA A 16 -6.26 0.48 5.01
CA ALA A 16 -6.74 0.01 6.31
C ALA A 16 -5.97 -1.22 6.80
N LEU A 17 -5.72 -2.20 5.93
CA LEU A 17 -4.91 -3.38 6.25
C LEU A 17 -3.45 -3.00 6.57
N GLY A 18 -2.85 -2.10 5.78
CA GLY A 18 -1.49 -1.61 6.05
C GLY A 18 -1.37 -0.94 7.42
N TRP A 19 -2.36 -0.11 7.78
CA TRP A 19 -2.42 0.51 9.12
C TRP A 19 -2.66 -0.50 10.23
N LEU A 20 -3.55 -1.48 10.05
CA LEU A 20 -3.76 -2.53 11.06
C LEU A 20 -2.46 -3.27 11.34
N VAL A 21 -1.75 -3.70 10.31
CA VAL A 21 -0.45 -4.40 10.46
C VAL A 21 0.59 -3.49 11.11
N ALA A 22 0.69 -2.22 10.69
CA ALA A 22 1.63 -1.27 11.28
C ALA A 22 1.35 -0.98 12.75
N LEU A 23 0.07 -0.81 13.13
CA LEU A 23 -0.36 -0.59 14.51
C LEU A 23 -0.16 -1.83 15.37
N THR A 24 -0.37 -3.03 14.83
CA THR A 24 -0.03 -4.28 15.52
C THR A 24 1.48 -4.37 15.78
N GLY A 25 2.31 -4.02 14.79
CA GLY A 25 3.75 -3.94 14.97
C GLY A 25 4.15 -2.96 16.07
N LEU A 26 3.61 -1.74 16.03
CA LEU A 26 3.85 -0.72 17.05
C LEU A 26 3.41 -1.18 18.45
N GLY A 27 2.22 -1.79 18.55
CA GLY A 27 1.68 -2.34 19.79
C GLY A 27 2.57 -3.45 20.37
N SER A 28 3.13 -4.31 19.51
CA SER A 28 4.04 -5.37 19.96
C SER A 28 5.37 -4.83 20.52
N ILE A 29 5.90 -3.73 19.97
CA ILE A 29 7.10 -3.06 20.52
C ILE A 29 6.80 -2.48 21.89
N MET A 30 5.67 -1.77 22.04
CA MET A 30 5.27 -1.17 23.32
C MET A 30 4.98 -2.24 24.39
N ALA A 31 4.36 -3.36 23.99
CA ALA A 31 4.03 -4.45 24.90
C ALA A 31 5.26 -5.28 25.30
N ALA A 32 6.37 -5.20 24.57
CA ALA A 32 7.58 -5.98 24.86
C ALA A 32 8.13 -5.74 26.27
N GLU A 33 8.00 -4.52 26.79
CA GLU A 33 8.43 -4.16 28.16
C GLU A 33 7.50 -4.71 29.25
N THR A 34 6.27 -5.08 28.90
CA THR A 34 5.27 -5.63 29.85
C THR A 34 5.17 -7.15 29.83
N LEU A 35 5.84 -7.80 28.86
CA LEU A 35 5.81 -9.24 28.67
C LEU A 35 6.89 -9.95 29.50
N PHE A 36 6.70 -11.24 29.74
CA PHE A 36 7.71 -12.11 30.35
C PHE A 36 9.02 -12.08 29.56
N ASP A 37 10.16 -12.21 30.25
CA ASP A 37 11.50 -12.15 29.63
C ASP A 37 11.68 -13.09 28.45
N SER A 38 11.04 -14.27 28.48
CA SER A 38 11.09 -15.26 27.40
C SER A 38 10.40 -14.80 26.10
N LEU A 39 9.41 -13.90 26.21
CA LEU A 39 8.59 -13.42 25.08
C LEU A 39 9.01 -12.04 24.59
N ARG A 40 9.71 -11.27 25.42
CA ARG A 40 10.25 -9.95 25.07
C ARG A 40 11.05 -9.92 23.76
N PRO A 41 12.04 -10.82 23.50
CA PRO A 41 12.78 -10.79 22.24
C PRO A 41 11.89 -11.13 21.03
N ILE A 42 10.90 -11.99 21.21
CA ILE A 42 9.97 -12.37 20.14
C ILE A 42 9.07 -11.18 19.79
N ALA A 43 8.52 -10.48 20.80
CA ALA A 43 7.67 -9.31 20.60
C ALA A 43 8.41 -8.15 19.92
N LEU A 44 9.65 -7.87 20.33
CA LEU A 44 10.51 -6.86 19.70
C LEU A 44 10.81 -7.19 18.24
N ASN A 45 11.25 -8.42 17.95
CA ASN A 45 11.54 -8.85 16.57
C ASN A 45 10.29 -8.82 15.69
N ALA A 46 9.15 -9.30 16.21
CA ALA A 46 7.88 -9.26 15.51
C ALA A 46 7.48 -7.82 15.15
N GLY A 47 7.61 -6.89 16.11
CA GLY A 47 7.29 -5.48 15.89
C GLY A 47 8.18 -4.79 14.87
N ILE A 48 9.49 -5.03 14.95
CA ILE A 48 10.49 -4.50 14.00
C ILE A 48 10.22 -4.99 12.57
N VAL A 49 9.67 -6.20 12.39
CA VAL A 49 9.33 -6.74 11.06
C VAL A 49 7.93 -6.30 10.60
N LEU A 50 6.92 -6.37 11.47
CA LEU A 50 5.54 -6.04 11.09
C LEU A 50 5.37 -4.58 10.70
N LEU A 51 6.05 -3.66 11.40
CA LEU A 51 5.91 -2.23 11.16
C LEU A 51 6.31 -1.84 9.72
N PRO A 52 7.53 -2.14 9.23
CA PRO A 52 7.91 -1.84 7.85
C PRO A 52 7.08 -2.63 6.83
N VAL A 53 6.74 -3.89 7.12
CA VAL A 53 5.91 -4.70 6.21
C VAL A 53 4.52 -4.08 6.04
N GLY A 54 3.86 -3.68 7.13
CA GLY A 54 2.56 -3.00 7.08
C GLY A 54 2.62 -1.68 6.31
N MET A 55 3.69 -0.91 6.53
CA MET A 55 3.90 0.37 5.85
C MET A 55 4.16 0.19 4.35
N ILE A 56 5.03 -0.73 3.95
CA ILE A 56 5.32 -1.03 2.54
C ILE A 56 4.07 -1.56 1.84
N CYS A 57 3.36 -2.52 2.45
CA CYS A 57 2.12 -3.07 1.89
C CYS A 57 1.04 -1.99 1.75
N GLY A 58 0.92 -1.08 2.72
CA GLY A 58 0.02 0.07 2.64
C GLY A 58 0.39 1.01 1.48
N VAL A 59 1.67 1.35 1.33
CA VAL A 59 2.15 2.23 0.25
C VAL A 59 1.92 1.58 -1.12
N VAL A 60 2.39 0.37 -1.34
CA VAL A 60 2.27 -0.34 -2.63
C VAL A 60 0.80 -0.63 -2.97
N GLY A 61 0.01 -1.05 -1.99
CA GLY A 61 -1.41 -1.31 -2.15
C GLY A 61 -2.25 -0.05 -2.42
N SER A 62 -1.78 1.11 -1.95
CA SER A 62 -2.49 2.39 -2.08
C SER A 62 -2.17 3.17 -3.36
N GLN A 63 -1.25 2.70 -4.21
CA GLN A 63 -0.86 3.41 -5.43
C GLN A 63 -2.03 3.54 -6.41
N VAL A 64 -2.31 4.81 -6.79
CA VAL A 64 -3.35 5.21 -7.73
C VAL A 64 -2.94 4.89 -9.17
N LEU A 65 -1.67 5.08 -9.48
CA LEU A 65 -1.05 4.77 -10.76
C LEU A 65 0.19 3.94 -10.48
N VAL A 66 0.37 2.87 -11.24
CA VAL A 66 1.56 2.02 -11.14
C VAL A 66 2.29 2.09 -12.48
N PRO A 67 3.53 2.60 -12.54
CA PRO A 67 4.32 2.56 -13.76
C PRO A 67 4.62 1.10 -14.09
N ARG A 68 4.16 0.65 -15.26
CA ARG A 68 4.40 -0.70 -15.77
C ARG A 68 5.67 -0.77 -16.60
N ARG A 69 5.95 0.27 -17.39
CA ARG A 69 7.13 0.35 -18.27
C ARG A 69 7.44 1.82 -18.57
N ILE A 70 8.71 2.19 -18.58
CA ILE A 70 9.17 3.52 -18.99
C ILE A 70 10.10 3.31 -20.18
N ASP A 71 9.65 3.72 -21.36
CA ASP A 71 10.47 3.81 -22.56
C ASP A 71 10.95 5.27 -22.74
N LYS A 72 11.96 5.50 -23.59
CA LYS A 72 12.57 6.84 -23.81
C LYS A 72 11.56 7.94 -24.18
N HIS A 73 10.42 7.56 -24.76
CA HIS A 73 9.39 8.49 -25.23
C HIS A 73 8.02 8.30 -24.55
N PHE A 74 7.80 7.19 -23.84
CA PHE A 74 6.47 6.83 -23.32
C PHE A 74 6.55 6.19 -21.94
N VAL A 75 5.65 6.59 -21.04
CA VAL A 75 5.45 5.96 -19.74
C VAL A 75 4.14 5.18 -19.78
N TRP A 76 4.24 3.85 -19.67
CA TRP A 76 3.10 2.96 -19.58
C TRP A 76 2.61 2.90 -18.14
N LEU A 77 1.42 3.43 -17.91
CA LEU A 77 0.77 3.44 -16.59
C LEU A 77 -0.28 2.32 -16.52
N SER A 78 -0.31 1.60 -15.40
CA SER A 78 -1.35 0.63 -15.06
C SER A 78 -2.27 1.22 -13.98
N ARG A 79 -3.47 0.63 -13.83
CA ARG A 79 -4.59 1.08 -12.97
C ARG A 79 -5.24 2.42 -13.37
N VAL A 80 -5.08 2.84 -14.62
CA VAL A 80 -5.82 3.96 -15.20
C VAL A 80 -7.27 3.54 -15.47
N SER A 81 -8.26 4.40 -15.19
CA SER A 81 -9.66 4.11 -15.53
C SER A 81 -9.89 4.21 -17.05
N PRO A 82 -10.67 3.28 -17.65
CA PRO A 82 -11.03 3.34 -19.07
C PRO A 82 -11.65 4.70 -19.46
N ASP A 83 -12.52 5.24 -18.62
CA ASP A 83 -13.17 6.54 -18.83
C ASP A 83 -12.17 7.71 -18.89
N TYR A 84 -11.01 7.59 -18.21
CA TYR A 84 -9.96 8.59 -18.28
C TYR A 84 -9.11 8.42 -19.53
N LEU A 85 -8.86 7.17 -19.97
CA LEU A 85 -8.20 6.91 -21.25
C LEU A 85 -9.04 7.40 -22.43
N ALA A 86 -10.35 7.24 -22.38
CA ALA A 86 -11.28 7.71 -23.41
C ALA A 86 -11.36 9.25 -23.53
N ALA A 87 -10.81 9.99 -22.55
CA ALA A 87 -10.72 11.45 -22.61
C ALA A 87 -9.48 11.94 -23.37
N PHE A 88 -8.52 11.06 -23.68
CA PHE A 88 -7.38 11.43 -24.51
C PHE A 88 -7.77 11.37 -25.99
N PRO A 89 -7.28 12.32 -26.82
CA PRO A 89 -7.46 12.23 -28.26
C PRO A 89 -6.83 10.93 -28.76
N ASP A 90 -7.46 10.33 -29.76
CA ASP A 90 -6.83 9.23 -30.47
C ASP A 90 -5.49 9.72 -31.02
N TRP A 91 -4.49 8.85 -30.95
CA TRP A 91 -3.10 9.18 -31.32
C TRP A 91 -2.92 9.62 -32.79
N ASN A 92 -3.99 9.55 -33.59
CA ASN A 92 -4.06 9.86 -35.01
C ASN A 92 -4.86 11.13 -35.35
N ALA A 93 -5.23 11.96 -34.36
CA ALA A 93 -5.90 13.24 -34.57
C ALA A 93 -4.92 14.37 -34.92
#